data_AF-A0A959SS41-F1
#
_entry.id   AF-A0A959SS41-F1
#
_cell.length_a   1.000
_cell.length_b   1.000
_cell.length_c   1.000
_cell.angle_alpha   90.00
_cell.angle_beta   90.00
_cell.angle_gamma   90.00
#
_symmetry.space_group_name_H-M   'P 1'
#
loop_
_entity.id
_entity.type
_entity.pdbx_description
1 polymer ?
#
loop_
_entity_poly.entity_id
_entity_poly.type
_entity_poly.pdbx_seq_one_letter_code
_entity_poly.pdbx_strand_id
1 'polypeptide(L)'
;VLMASARKTVATNASMANPYVLPAPREQARAGMFAGLEAPAPEMDSLLQAYDVTYLLIRRSEAERYPERGRWFPHLVHRNEGYLLYSRN
;
A
#
# COMPACT_ATOMS: atom_id res chain seq x y z
N VAL A 1 -23.82 -2.08 27.72
CA VAL A 1 -23.32 -2.71 26.47
C VAL A 1 -22.29 -1.76 25.87
N LEU A 2 -21.00 -2.02 26.11
CA LEU A 2 -19.89 -1.19 25.60
C LEU A 2 -19.47 -1.74 24.24
N MET A 3 -19.74 -0.98 23.18
CA MET A 3 -19.30 -1.31 21.82
C MET A 3 -17.78 -1.21 21.71
N ALA A 4 -17.12 -2.35 21.56
CA ALA A 4 -15.72 -2.42 21.15
C ALA A 4 -15.62 -2.05 19.66
N SER A 5 -15.41 -0.76 19.38
CA SER A 5 -14.95 -0.29 18.08
C SER A 5 -13.51 -0.77 17.88
N ALA A 6 -13.30 -1.66 16.91
CA ALA A 6 -11.98 -2.14 16.51
C ALA A 6 -11.14 -0.96 16.00
N ARG A 7 -10.27 -0.43 16.86
CA ARG A 7 -9.24 0.54 16.47
C ARG A 7 -8.20 -0.18 15.63
N LYS A 8 -8.09 0.23 14.37
CA LYS A 8 -7.04 -0.12 13.40
C LYS A 8 -5.72 -0.50 14.08
N THR A 9 -5.34 -1.76 14.03
CA THR A 9 -3.98 -2.19 14.38
C THR A 9 -3.06 -1.75 13.25
N VAL A 10 -2.30 -0.69 13.47
CA VAL A 10 -1.25 -0.22 12.55
C VAL A 10 0.07 -0.80 13.07
N ALA A 11 0.76 -1.59 12.25
CA ALA A 11 2.08 -2.12 12.60
C ALA A 11 3.07 -0.97 12.83
N THR A 12 3.46 -0.72 14.08
CA THR A 12 4.44 0.31 14.45
C THR A 12 5.82 -0.29 14.60
N ASN A 13 6.73 -0.01 13.66
CA ASN A 13 8.15 0.00 14.00
C ASN A 13 8.41 1.14 15.02
N ALA A 14 9.51 1.07 15.77
CA ALA A 14 9.85 2.01 16.85
C ALA A 14 9.93 3.49 16.39
N SER A 15 10.01 3.74 15.09
CA SER A 15 10.08 5.08 14.48
C SER A 15 8.71 5.73 14.26
N MET A 16 7.61 4.96 14.32
CA MET A 16 6.27 5.43 13.92
C MET A 16 5.55 6.30 14.95
N ALA A 17 6.00 6.31 16.20
CA ALA A 17 5.45 7.14 17.27
C ALA A 17 6.30 8.38 17.57
N ASN A 18 7.38 8.62 16.80
CA ASN A 18 8.29 9.73 17.02
C ASN A 18 7.78 11.01 16.29
N PRO A 19 7.26 12.02 17.01
CA PRO A 19 6.76 13.26 16.42
C PRO A 19 7.87 14.12 15.76
N TYR A 20 9.14 13.75 15.95
CA TYR A 20 10.31 14.46 15.40
C TYR A 20 10.81 13.89 14.08
N VAL A 21 10.23 12.77 13.59
CA VAL A 21 10.55 12.24 12.26
C VAL A 21 9.56 12.86 11.27
N LEU A 22 10.06 13.66 10.33
CA LEU A 22 9.22 14.31 9.33
C LEU A 22 8.47 13.24 8.50
N PRO A 23 7.13 13.27 8.47
CA PRO A 23 6.33 12.30 7.70
C PRO A 23 6.45 12.52 6.18
N ALA A 24 6.92 13.69 5.75
CA ALA A 24 6.93 14.14 4.36
C ALA A 24 7.62 13.16 3.38
N PRO A 25 8.81 12.58 3.66
CA PRO A 25 9.44 11.63 2.73
C PRO A 25 8.63 10.36 2.54
N ARG A 26 7.97 9.87 3.60
CA ARG A 26 7.11 8.68 3.54
C ARG A 26 5.82 8.97 2.79
N GLU A 27 5.22 10.13 3.03
CA GLU A 27 4.00 10.54 2.32
C GLU A 27 4.27 10.75 0.83
N GLN A 28 5.42 11.32 0.48
CA GLN A 28 5.88 11.46 -0.89
C GLN A 28 6.13 10.09 -1.54
N ALA A 29 6.82 9.18 -0.85
CA ALA A 29 7.02 7.81 -1.33
C ALA A 29 5.70 7.08 -1.56
N ARG A 30 4.76 7.21 -0.61
CA ARG A 30 3.41 6.64 -0.73
C ARG A 30 2.68 7.22 -1.94
N ALA A 31 2.73 8.54 -2.14
CA ALA A 31 2.12 9.19 -3.28
C ALA A 31 2.74 8.72 -4.61
N GLY A 32 4.07 8.57 -4.66
CA GLY A 32 4.78 8.01 -5.81
C GLY A 32 4.36 6.57 -6.12
N MET A 33 4.19 5.73 -5.09
CA MET A 33 3.69 4.37 -5.29
C MET A 33 2.27 4.34 -5.85
N PHE A 34 1.36 5.18 -5.34
CA PHE A 34 0.00 5.26 -5.89
C PHE A 34 0.00 5.77 -7.33
N ALA A 35 0.82 6.78 -7.65
CA ALA A 35 0.99 7.25 -9.02
C ALA A 35 1.49 6.12 -9.93
N GLY A 36 2.46 5.31 -9.48
CA GLY A 36 2.98 4.14 -10.20
C GLY A 36 1.97 3.01 -10.41
N LEU A 37 0.89 2.95 -9.62
CA LEU A 37 -0.23 2.03 -9.81
C LEU A 37 -1.27 2.56 -10.80
N GLU A 38 -1.41 3.89 -10.90
CA GLU A 38 -2.31 4.56 -11.84
C GLU A 38 -1.71 4.66 -13.24
N ALA A 39 -0.40 4.90 -13.35
CA ALA A 39 0.33 5.04 -14.62
C ALA A 39 1.79 4.57 -14.48
N PRO A 40 2.47 4.22 -15.59
CA PRO A 40 3.88 3.86 -15.57
C PRO A 40 4.73 4.95 -14.92
N ALA A 41 5.38 4.62 -13.79
CA ALA A 41 6.29 5.53 -13.09
C ALA A 41 7.70 4.92 -13.01
N PRO A 42 8.76 5.66 -13.40
CA PRO A 42 10.12 5.15 -13.40
C PRO A 42 10.67 4.95 -11.98
N GLU A 43 10.21 5.70 -10.98
CA GLU A 43 10.69 5.58 -9.60
C GLU A 43 10.05 4.41 -8.82
N MET A 44 9.02 3.78 -9.38
CA MET A 44 8.21 2.78 -8.68
C MET A 44 9.04 1.61 -8.17
N ASP A 45 9.95 1.07 -8.99
CA ASP A 45 10.77 -0.08 -8.60
C ASP A 45 11.66 0.25 -7.39
N SER A 46 12.35 1.40 -7.46
CA SER A 46 13.19 1.93 -6.39
C SER A 46 12.41 2.19 -5.11
N LEU A 47 11.19 2.74 -5.22
CA LEU A 47 10.32 3.00 -4.08
C LEU A 47 9.89 1.69 -3.41
N LEU A 48 9.43 0.72 -4.19
CA LEU A 48 8.98 -0.55 -3.64
C LEU A 48 10.14 -1.32 -2.99
N GLN A 49 11.37 -1.24 -3.52
CA GLN A 49 12.57 -1.81 -2.90
C GLN A 49 12.96 -1.10 -1.60
N ALA A 50 13.00 0.24 -1.61
CA ALA A 50 13.41 1.04 -0.46
C ALA A 50 12.52 0.84 0.78
N TYR A 51 11.25 0.46 0.56
CA TYR A 51 10.27 0.23 1.61
C TYR A 51 9.87 -1.24 1.79
N ASP A 52 10.56 -2.17 1.12
CA ASP A 52 10.30 -3.61 1.17
C ASP A 52 8.80 -3.97 0.96
N VAL A 53 8.20 -3.34 -0.05
CA VAL A 53 6.77 -3.50 -0.34
C VAL A 53 6.56 -4.78 -1.16
N THR A 54 5.94 -5.77 -0.52
CA THR A 54 5.74 -7.12 -1.07
C THR A 54 4.28 -7.40 -1.45
N TYR A 55 3.33 -6.69 -0.85
CA TYR A 55 1.90 -6.90 -1.04
C TYR A 55 1.14 -5.61 -1.33
N LEU A 56 0.09 -5.73 -2.12
CA LEU A 56 -0.86 -4.67 -2.43
C LEU A 56 -2.27 -5.11 -2.03
N LEU A 57 -2.87 -4.39 -1.08
CA LEU A 57 -4.27 -4.55 -0.70
C LEU A 57 -5.09 -3.40 -1.29
N ILE A 58 -6.05 -3.71 -2.15
CA ILE A 58 -6.96 -2.72 -2.75
C ILE A 58 -8.42 -3.09 -2.47
N ARG A 59 -9.29 -2.09 -2.40
CA ARG A 59 -10.74 -2.33 -2.42
C ARG A 59 -11.16 -2.79 -3.80
N ARG A 60 -12.12 -3.71 -3.88
CA ARG A 60 -12.67 -4.17 -5.16
C ARG A 60 -13.23 -3.04 -6.01
N SER A 61 -13.88 -2.06 -5.37
CA SER A 61 -14.43 -0.87 -6.04
C SER A 61 -13.37 0.05 -6.64
N GLU A 62 -12.11 -0.08 -6.22
CA GLU A 62 -11.00 0.76 -6.67
C GLU A 62 -10.05 -0.01 -7.61
N ALA A 63 -10.36 -1.25 -7.95
CA ALA A 63 -9.48 -2.08 -8.77
C ALA A 63 -9.24 -1.51 -10.18
N GLU A 64 -10.25 -0.86 -10.75
CA GLU A 64 -10.16 -0.25 -12.09
C GLU A 64 -9.32 1.04 -12.09
N ARG A 65 -9.14 1.69 -10.94
CA ARG A 65 -8.30 2.88 -10.80
C ARG A 65 -6.81 2.58 -10.99
N TYR A 66 -6.41 1.32 -10.80
CA TYR A 66 -5.00 0.91 -10.80
C TYR A 66 -4.72 -0.07 -11.96
N PRO A 67 -4.63 0.41 -13.21
CA PRO A 67 -4.36 -0.44 -14.37
C PRO A 67 -2.95 -1.05 -14.33
N GLU A 68 -1.96 -0.34 -13.79
CA GLU A 68 -0.57 -0.81 -13.71
C GLU A 68 -0.33 -1.80 -12.56
N ARG A 69 -1.35 -2.08 -11.72
CA ARG A 69 -1.18 -2.99 -10.57
C ARG A 69 -0.60 -4.35 -10.97
N GLY A 70 -0.99 -4.89 -12.13
CA GLY A 70 -0.56 -6.20 -12.60
C GLY A 70 0.91 -6.24 -13.03
N ARG A 71 1.49 -5.09 -13.38
CA ARG A 71 2.92 -4.96 -13.68
C ARG A 71 3.77 -5.10 -12.42
N TRP A 72 3.31 -4.52 -11.32
CA TRP A 72 4.08 -4.43 -10.07
C TRP A 72 3.71 -5.51 -9.06
N PHE A 73 2.48 -6.02 -9.11
CA PHE A 73 1.93 -7.06 -8.24
C PHE A 73 1.15 -8.08 -9.09
N PRO A 74 1.83 -8.95 -9.84
CA PRO A 74 1.21 -9.81 -10.85
C PRO A 74 0.31 -10.91 -10.29
N HIS A 75 0.48 -11.30 -9.01
CA HIS A 75 -0.18 -12.47 -8.45
C HIS A 75 -1.35 -12.09 -7.55
N LEU A 76 -2.57 -12.53 -7.86
CA LEU A 76 -3.72 -12.40 -6.96
C LEU A 76 -3.67 -13.51 -5.90
N VAL A 77 -3.42 -13.14 -4.65
CA VAL A 77 -3.27 -14.08 -3.52
C VAL A 77 -4.63 -14.35 -2.87
N HIS A 78 -5.45 -13.32 -2.70
CA HIS A 78 -6.73 -13.43 -2.02
C HIS A 78 -7.77 -12.46 -2.59
N ARG A 79 -9.03 -12.90 -2.58
CA ARG A 79 -10.19 -12.11 -3.00
C ARG A 79 -11.36 -12.39 -2.07
N ASN A 80 -12.01 -11.32 -1.63
CA ASN A 80 -13.31 -11.39 -0.96
C ASN A 80 -14.27 -10.32 -1.53
N GLU A 81 -15.38 -10.06 -0.85
CA GLU A 81 -16.38 -9.10 -1.29
C GLU A 81 -15.87 -7.65 -1.30
N GLY A 82 -14.99 -7.29 -0.35
CA GLY A 82 -14.51 -5.93 -0.18
C GLY A 82 -13.13 -5.65 -0.80
N TYR A 83 -12.25 -6.66 -0.86
CA TYR A 83 -10.82 -6.47 -1.07
C TYR A 83 -10.20 -7.51 -2.01
N LEU A 84 -9.10 -7.09 -2.64
CA LEU A 84 -8.20 -7.89 -3.43
C LEU A 84 -6.78 -7.72 -2.87
N LEU A 85 -6.09 -8.83 -2.63
CA LEU A 85 -4.70 -8.86 -2.19
C LEU A 85 -3.82 -9.42 -3.31
N TYR A 86 -2.81 -8.66 -3.69
CA TYR A 86 -1.82 -9.05 -4.69
C TYR A 86 -0.42 -9.15 -4.09
N SER A 87 0.45 -10.00 -4.65
CA SER A 87 1.87 -10.09 -4.30
C SER A 87 2.78 -9.72 -5.47
N ARG A 88 3.96 -9.20 -5.12
CA ARG A 88 5.08 -8.89 -6.04
C ARG A 88 6.00 -10.10 -6.28
N ASN A 89 5.95 -11.08 -5.38
CA ASN A 89 6.64 -12.37 -5.45
C ASN A 89 5.66 -13.51 -5.74
#